data_AF-A0A7Z6UZ31-F1
#
_entry.id   AF-A0A7Z6UZ31-F1
#
_cell.length_a   1.000
_cell.length_b   1.000
_cell.length_c   1.000
_cell.angle_alpha   90.00
_cell.angle_beta   90.00
_cell.angle_gamma   90.00
#
_symmetry.space_group_name_H-M   'P 1'
#
loop_
_entity.id
_entity.type
_entity.pdbx_description
1 polymer ?
#
loop_
_entity_poly.entity_id
_entity_poly.type
_entity_poly.pdbx_seq_one_letter_code
_entity_poly.pdbx_strand_id
1 'polypeptide(L)'
;MVLFLSIFKKSFNDFLSARMLLINLGPILLSLAFFGAVFHYNGGNVVNYCQTLLPQSLNDYSHSQGFFAGVFTWIFKALVYFLIFWIVILLSLVINIFASIFYTPLVVSYLHQKYYPHVVLEEFGSILFSIKYFLKSLAFMLVFLAVLTPLYFIPFIGVFGVFFSIIVHFLFFKNTMSLDIASMIFNYQSYQNLLKQHRLKHYRFSFFCYLFSLIPFFNFFATLLQTLMLVHYFFILKEKEC
;
A
#
# COMPACT_ATOMS: atom_id res chain seq x y z
N MET A 1 -21.62 4.17 -12.54
CA MET A 1 -21.59 3.09 -11.52
C MET A 1 -21.48 1.72 -12.18
N VAL A 2 -22.27 1.41 -13.22
CA VAL A 2 -22.23 0.13 -13.97
C VAL A 2 -20.83 -0.25 -14.46
N LEU A 3 -20.05 0.71 -14.98
CA LEU A 3 -18.67 0.47 -15.45
C LEU A 3 -17.70 0.04 -14.34
N PHE A 4 -17.87 0.54 -13.10
CA PHE A 4 -16.94 0.23 -12.01
C PHE A 4 -17.14 -1.19 -11.52
N LEU A 5 -18.41 -1.61 -11.42
CA LEU A 5 -18.78 -2.95 -10.99
C LEU A 5 -18.39 -4.00 -12.04
N SER A 6 -18.50 -3.66 -13.33
CA SER A 6 -18.06 -4.57 -14.41
C SER A 6 -16.54 -4.73 -14.45
N ILE A 7 -15.78 -3.64 -14.28
CA ILE A 7 -14.31 -3.69 -14.14
C ILE A 7 -13.93 -4.51 -12.91
N PHE A 8 -14.57 -4.25 -11.76
CA PHE A 8 -14.33 -5.01 -10.54
C PHE A 8 -14.59 -6.50 -10.74
N LYS A 9 -15.73 -6.89 -11.33
CA LYS A 9 -16.05 -8.30 -11.57
C LYS A 9 -15.03 -8.99 -12.47
N LYS A 10 -14.61 -8.34 -13.57
CA LYS A 10 -13.55 -8.87 -14.44
C LYS A 10 -12.23 -9.03 -13.67
N SER A 11 -11.80 -7.96 -13.00
CA SER A 11 -10.55 -7.92 -12.24
C SER A 11 -10.53 -8.94 -11.11
N PHE A 12 -11.67 -9.18 -10.45
CA PHE A 12 -11.79 -10.16 -9.37
C PHE A 12 -11.69 -11.60 -9.90
N ASN A 13 -12.29 -11.89 -11.05
CA ASN A 13 -12.14 -13.18 -11.72
C ASN A 13 -10.69 -13.42 -12.15
N ASP A 14 -10.00 -12.40 -12.66
CA ASP A 14 -8.59 -12.50 -13.04
C ASP A 14 -7.68 -12.60 -11.82
N PHE A 15 -8.00 -11.89 -10.74
CA PHE A 15 -7.30 -11.98 -9.45
C PHE A 15 -7.33 -13.39 -8.88
N LEU A 16 -8.47 -14.10 -8.99
CA LEU A 16 -8.61 -15.49 -8.56
C LEU A 16 -7.95 -16.51 -9.51
N SER A 17 -7.40 -16.09 -10.65
CA SER A 17 -6.68 -17.00 -11.53
C SER A 17 -5.40 -17.51 -10.85
N ALA A 18 -5.09 -18.80 -11.03
CA ALA A 18 -3.92 -19.43 -10.40
C ALA A 18 -2.60 -18.69 -10.71
N ARG A 19 -2.45 -18.19 -11.94
CA ARG A 19 -1.28 -17.41 -12.36
C ARG A 19 -1.12 -16.12 -11.54
N MET A 20 -2.20 -15.38 -11.31
CA MET A 20 -2.18 -14.11 -10.58
C MET A 20 -2.05 -14.32 -9.07
N LEU A 21 -2.70 -15.35 -8.52
CA LEU A 21 -2.53 -15.72 -7.12
C LEU A 21 -1.08 -16.11 -6.80
N LEU A 22 -0.41 -16.87 -7.68
CA LEU A 22 1.00 -17.23 -7.50
C LEU A 22 1.93 -16.02 -7.53
N ILE A 23 1.70 -15.07 -8.44
CA ILE A 23 2.47 -13.82 -8.53
C ILE A 23 2.38 -13.03 -7.20
N ASN A 24 1.22 -13.03 -6.57
CA ASN A 24 1.00 -12.30 -5.33
C ASN A 24 1.43 -13.07 -4.07
N LEU A 25 1.28 -14.39 -4.06
CA LEU A 25 1.72 -15.24 -2.94
C LEU A 25 3.23 -15.18 -2.74
N GLY A 26 4.02 -15.06 -3.81
CA GLY A 26 5.49 -14.99 -3.73
C GLY A 26 5.99 -13.89 -2.79
N PRO A 27 5.71 -12.61 -3.06
CA PRO A 27 6.08 -11.50 -2.19
C PRO A 27 5.54 -11.61 -0.77
N ILE A 28 4.30 -12.11 -0.59
CA ILE A 28 3.67 -12.25 0.73
C ILE A 28 4.39 -13.31 1.57
N LEU A 29 4.61 -14.51 1.00
CA LEU A 29 5.30 -15.60 1.70
C LEU A 29 6.74 -15.23 2.01
N LEU A 30 7.44 -14.57 1.08
CA LEU A 30 8.78 -14.06 1.29
C LEU A 30 8.81 -13.04 2.44
N SER A 31 7.87 -12.10 2.45
CA SER A 31 7.75 -11.09 3.51
C SER A 31 7.43 -11.74 4.87
N LEU A 32 6.50 -12.69 4.90
CA LEU A 32 6.13 -13.40 6.13
C LEU A 32 7.30 -14.22 6.67
N ALA A 33 8.04 -14.92 5.81
CA ALA A 33 9.22 -15.68 6.19
C ALA A 33 10.33 -14.75 6.73
N PHE A 34 10.58 -13.64 6.03
CA PHE A 34 11.59 -12.64 6.43
C PHE A 34 11.24 -12.02 7.78
N PHE A 35 10.06 -11.43 7.93
CA PHE A 35 9.65 -10.81 9.18
C PHE A 35 9.50 -11.84 10.30
N GLY A 36 8.96 -13.03 10.01
CA GLY A 36 8.86 -14.12 10.98
C GLY A 36 10.22 -14.53 11.55
N ALA A 37 11.24 -14.66 10.69
CA ALA A 37 12.61 -14.94 11.12
C ALA A 37 13.17 -13.78 11.97
N VAL A 38 13.03 -12.54 11.50
CA VAL A 38 13.50 -11.36 12.25
C VAL A 38 12.87 -11.30 13.64
N PHE A 39 11.56 -11.53 13.78
CA PHE A 39 10.87 -11.55 15.06
C PHE A 39 11.28 -12.71 15.96
N HIS A 40 11.46 -13.90 15.39
CA HIS A 40 11.87 -15.06 16.17
C HIS A 40 13.24 -14.84 16.82
N TYR A 41 14.21 -14.31 16.07
CA TYR A 41 15.57 -14.10 16.57
C TYR A 41 15.74 -12.81 17.38
N ASN A 42 15.02 -11.72 17.04
CA ASN A 42 15.23 -10.40 17.65
C ASN A 42 14.09 -9.96 18.57
N GLY A 43 12.99 -10.71 18.66
CA GLY A 43 11.79 -10.29 19.40
C GLY A 43 12.04 -10.02 20.88
N GLY A 44 12.93 -10.79 21.53
CA GLY A 44 13.36 -10.53 22.90
C GLY A 44 14.20 -9.25 23.01
N ASN A 45 15.13 -9.03 22.07
CA ASN A 45 16.00 -7.85 22.05
C ASN A 45 15.19 -6.56 21.87
N VAL A 46 14.15 -6.58 21.03
CA VAL A 46 13.30 -5.40 20.81
C VAL A 46 12.53 -5.03 22.08
N VAL A 47 11.97 -6.01 22.79
CA VAL A 47 11.29 -5.76 24.08
C VAL A 47 12.28 -5.16 25.08
N ASN A 48 13.46 -5.78 25.23
CA ASN A 48 14.47 -5.30 26.16
C ASN A 48 14.90 -3.86 25.83
N TYR A 49 15.10 -3.56 24.55
CA TYR A 49 15.38 -2.20 24.11
C TYR A 49 14.27 -1.22 24.49
N CYS A 50 13.00 -1.58 24.25
CA CYS A 50 11.88 -0.75 24.67
C CYS A 50 11.80 -0.57 26.20
N GLN A 51 12.20 -1.57 26.99
CA GLN A 51 12.27 -1.45 28.45
C GLN A 51 13.33 -0.41 28.88
N THR A 52 14.48 -0.35 28.20
CA THR A 52 15.51 0.66 28.51
C THR A 52 15.08 2.10 28.24
N LEU A 53 14.03 2.30 27.42
CA LEU A 53 13.44 3.62 27.16
C LEU A 53 12.45 4.05 28.26
N LEU A 54 12.09 3.15 29.18
CA LEU A 54 11.24 3.49 30.31
C LEU A 54 11.99 4.37 31.32
N PRO A 55 11.27 5.22 32.07
CA PRO A 55 11.80 5.82 33.29
C PRO A 55 12.42 4.76 34.20
N GLN A 56 13.55 5.08 34.82
CA GLN A 56 14.33 4.13 35.62
C GLN A 56 13.49 3.39 36.67
N SER A 57 12.57 4.08 37.34
CA SER A 57 11.64 3.48 38.31
C SER A 57 10.75 2.38 37.74
N LEU A 58 10.26 2.54 36.50
CA LEU A 58 9.43 1.54 35.82
C LEU A 58 10.27 0.40 35.26
N ASN A 59 11.49 0.69 34.82
CA ASN A 59 12.44 -0.34 34.39
C ASN A 59 12.81 -1.26 35.56
N ASP A 60 13.19 -0.70 36.70
CA ASP A 60 13.52 -1.44 37.92
C ASP A 60 12.31 -2.25 38.41
N TYR A 61 11.10 -1.68 38.36
CA TYR A 61 9.86 -2.39 38.68
C TYR A 61 9.62 -3.59 37.76
N SER A 62 9.92 -3.48 36.46
CA SER A 62 9.76 -4.57 35.49
C SER A 62 10.69 -5.77 35.74
N HIS A 63 11.81 -5.55 36.45
CA HIS A 63 12.78 -6.56 36.86
C HIS A 63 12.59 -7.05 38.31
N SER A 64 11.67 -6.42 39.07
CA SER A 64 11.40 -6.81 40.44
C SER A 64 10.65 -8.15 40.52
N GLN A 65 10.87 -8.89 41.61
CA GLN A 65 10.17 -10.14 41.86
C GLN A 65 8.85 -9.84 42.60
N GLY A 66 7.72 -10.12 41.93
CA GLY A 66 6.39 -9.94 42.50
C GLY A 66 5.29 -10.17 41.49
N PHE A 67 4.09 -10.54 41.96
CA PHE A 67 2.95 -10.80 41.08
C PHE A 67 2.61 -9.59 40.19
N PHE A 68 2.47 -8.40 40.79
CA PHE A 68 2.14 -7.17 40.06
C PHE A 68 3.25 -6.71 39.10
N ALA A 69 4.51 -6.97 39.44
CA ALA A 69 5.64 -6.72 38.55
C ALA A 69 5.62 -7.66 37.33
N GLY A 70 5.32 -8.94 37.56
CA GLY A 70 5.13 -9.92 36.48
C GLY A 70 3.98 -9.55 35.55
N VAL A 71 2.84 -9.12 36.10
CA VAL A 71 1.69 -8.63 35.31
C VAL A 71 2.08 -7.40 34.48
N PHE A 72 2.77 -6.42 35.07
CA PHE A 72 3.25 -5.24 34.35
C PHE A 72 4.16 -5.61 33.18
N THR A 73 5.16 -6.46 33.40
CA THR A 73 6.10 -6.90 32.35
C THR A 73 5.37 -7.66 31.25
N TRP A 74 4.36 -8.46 31.57
CA TRP A 74 3.53 -9.15 30.57
C TRP A 74 2.71 -8.16 29.72
N ILE A 75 2.05 -7.19 30.36
CA ILE A 75 1.29 -6.13 29.66
C ILE A 75 2.22 -5.31 28.76
N PHE A 76 3.39 -4.91 29.27
CA PHE A 76 4.37 -4.14 28.51
C PHE A 76 4.84 -4.91 27.26
N LYS A 77 5.19 -6.19 27.41
CA LYS A 77 5.53 -7.06 26.27
C LYS A 77 4.40 -7.13 25.25
N ALA A 78 3.16 -7.33 25.70
CA ALA A 78 2.00 -7.38 24.83
C ALA A 78 1.81 -6.06 24.05
N LEU A 79 1.99 -4.91 24.70
CA LEU A 79 1.91 -3.59 24.07
C LEU A 79 3.02 -3.37 23.03
N VAL A 80 4.26 -3.77 23.34
CA VAL A 80 5.38 -3.68 22.39
C VAL A 80 5.12 -4.54 21.17
N TYR A 81 4.73 -5.81 21.34
CA TYR A 81 4.41 -6.67 20.20
C TYR A 81 3.21 -6.17 19.40
N PHE A 82 2.18 -5.63 20.06
CA PHE A 82 1.04 -5.01 19.40
C PHE A 82 1.43 -3.78 18.57
N LEU A 83 2.28 -2.91 19.11
CA LEU A 83 2.80 -1.74 18.40
C LEU A 83 3.59 -2.17 17.16
N ILE A 84 4.46 -3.17 17.30
CA ILE A 84 5.26 -3.65 16.19
C ILE A 84 4.39 -4.30 15.11
N PHE A 85 3.42 -5.13 15.51
CA PHE A 85 2.44 -5.69 14.59
C PHE A 85 1.72 -4.59 13.79
N TRP A 86 1.34 -3.50 14.46
CA TRP A 86 0.74 -2.35 13.79
C TRP A 86 1.69 -1.67 12.80
N ILE A 87 2.96 -1.47 13.18
CA ILE A 87 3.98 -0.90 12.29
C ILE A 87 4.15 -1.75 11.04
N VAL A 88 4.16 -3.09 11.18
CA VAL A 88 4.26 -4.02 10.04
C VAL A 88 3.08 -3.87 9.09
N ILE A 89 1.84 -3.77 9.62
CA ILE A 89 0.66 -3.52 8.77
C ILE A 89 0.78 -2.17 8.04
N LEU A 90 1.19 -1.11 8.73
CA LEU A 90 1.37 0.20 8.10
C LEU A 90 2.45 0.20 7.02
N LEU A 91 3.59 -0.45 7.28
CA LEU A 91 4.66 -0.62 6.30
C LEU A 91 4.20 -1.44 5.09
N SER A 92 3.34 -2.44 5.28
CA SER A 92 2.81 -3.25 4.19
C SER A 92 2.05 -2.42 3.15
N LEU A 93 1.35 -1.35 3.56
CA LEU A 93 0.65 -0.44 2.64
C LEU A 93 1.61 0.18 1.61
N VAL A 94 2.81 0.57 2.07
CA VAL A 94 3.83 1.19 1.24
C VAL A 94 4.62 0.14 0.44
N ILE A 95 5.02 -0.96 1.11
CA ILE A 95 5.79 -2.04 0.51
C ILE A 95 5.02 -2.72 -0.62
N ASN A 96 3.71 -2.91 -0.48
CA ASN A 96 2.91 -3.53 -1.54
C ASN A 96 2.84 -2.64 -2.79
N ILE A 97 2.69 -1.32 -2.63
CA ILE A 97 2.75 -0.36 -3.75
C ILE A 97 4.15 -0.35 -4.37
N PHE A 98 5.21 -0.53 -3.59
CA PHE A 98 6.55 -0.69 -4.15
C PHE A 98 6.70 -1.99 -4.95
N ALA A 99 6.21 -3.10 -4.39
CA ALA A 99 6.26 -4.41 -5.03
C ALA A 99 5.47 -4.44 -6.34
N SER A 100 4.39 -3.65 -6.45
CA SER A 100 3.58 -3.58 -7.67
C SER A 100 4.34 -3.12 -8.89
N ILE A 101 5.32 -2.24 -8.73
CA ILE A 101 6.18 -1.77 -9.83
C ILE A 101 6.81 -2.94 -10.61
N PHE A 102 7.13 -4.04 -9.92
CA PHE A 102 7.78 -5.19 -10.54
C PHE A 102 6.80 -6.13 -11.27
N TYR A 103 5.58 -6.29 -10.76
CA TYR A 103 4.58 -7.16 -11.36
C TYR A 103 3.61 -6.43 -12.30
N THR A 104 3.50 -5.09 -12.25
CA THR A 104 2.67 -4.29 -13.15
C THR A 104 2.91 -4.64 -14.64
N PRO A 105 4.16 -4.77 -15.14
CA PRO A 105 4.40 -5.15 -16.54
C PRO A 105 3.77 -6.51 -16.90
N LEU A 106 3.86 -7.48 -15.98
CA LEU A 106 3.27 -8.82 -16.17
C LEU A 106 1.75 -8.75 -16.21
N VAL A 107 1.14 -7.93 -15.36
CA VAL A 107 -0.31 -7.73 -15.30
C VAL A 107 -0.82 -7.01 -16.56
N VAL A 108 -0.14 -5.95 -16.99
CA VAL A 108 -0.48 -5.19 -18.20
C VAL A 108 -0.41 -6.10 -19.42
N SER A 109 0.70 -6.85 -19.58
CA SER A 109 0.87 -7.78 -20.70
C SER A 109 -0.20 -8.88 -20.71
N TYR A 110 -0.52 -9.46 -19.54
CA TYR A 110 -1.57 -10.47 -19.42
C TYR A 110 -2.95 -9.94 -19.84
N LEU A 111 -3.34 -8.76 -19.35
CA LEU A 111 -4.65 -8.18 -19.66
C LEU A 111 -4.73 -7.67 -21.10
N HIS A 112 -3.63 -7.15 -21.64
CA HIS A 112 -3.51 -6.76 -23.04
C HIS A 112 -3.79 -7.95 -23.95
N GLN A 113 -3.07 -9.06 -23.76
CA GLN A 113 -3.25 -10.26 -24.57
C GLN A 113 -4.66 -10.88 -24.44
N LYS A 114 -5.24 -10.83 -23.23
CA LYS A 114 -6.51 -11.50 -22.95
C LYS A 114 -7.75 -10.69 -23.38
N TYR A 115 -7.73 -9.37 -23.24
CA TYR A 115 -8.93 -8.54 -23.40
C TYR A 115 -8.77 -7.35 -24.34
N TYR A 116 -7.55 -6.87 -24.58
CA TYR A 116 -7.29 -5.65 -25.34
C TYR A 116 -6.17 -5.81 -26.40
N PRO A 117 -6.12 -6.91 -27.16
CA PRO A 117 -5.01 -7.17 -28.09
C PRO A 117 -4.92 -6.13 -29.22
N HIS A 118 -6.03 -5.45 -29.51
CA HIS A 118 -6.14 -4.39 -30.52
C HIS A 118 -5.59 -3.04 -30.07
N VAL A 119 -5.35 -2.83 -28.77
CA VAL A 119 -4.86 -1.56 -28.25
C VAL A 119 -3.35 -1.48 -28.42
N VAL A 120 -2.85 -0.47 -29.12
CA VAL A 120 -1.40 -0.24 -29.29
C VAL A 120 -0.80 0.24 -27.97
N LEU A 121 0.34 -0.31 -27.55
CA LEU A 121 1.09 0.15 -26.37
C LEU A 121 2.17 1.14 -26.81
N GLU A 122 2.24 2.32 -26.15
CA GLU A 122 3.18 3.39 -26.53
C GLU A 122 4.33 3.60 -25.52
N GLU A 123 4.22 2.99 -24.33
CA GLU A 123 5.22 2.92 -23.25
C GLU A 123 6.20 4.12 -23.13
N PHE A 124 6.02 5.00 -22.14
CA PHE A 124 6.95 6.11 -21.87
C PHE A 124 7.86 5.91 -20.65
N GLY A 125 7.64 4.87 -19.85
CA GLY A 125 8.35 4.65 -18.58
C GLY A 125 9.12 3.34 -18.52
N SER A 126 10.26 3.37 -17.83
CA SER A 126 10.99 2.17 -17.42
C SER A 126 10.73 1.86 -15.94
N ILE A 127 11.07 0.65 -15.49
CA ILE A 127 11.01 0.28 -14.06
C ILE A 127 11.80 1.29 -13.21
N LEU A 128 12.96 1.75 -13.69
CA LEU A 128 13.76 2.77 -12.99
C LEU A 128 13.04 4.12 -12.88
N PHE A 129 12.27 4.50 -13.91
CA PHE A 129 11.43 5.69 -13.88
C PHE A 129 10.34 5.56 -12.80
N SER A 130 9.63 4.42 -12.75
CA SER A 130 8.63 4.13 -11.72
C SER A 130 9.22 4.14 -10.31
N ILE A 131 10.40 3.55 -10.10
CA ILE A 131 11.10 3.56 -8.80
C ILE A 131 11.47 4.98 -8.37
N LYS A 132 12.03 5.80 -9.27
CA LYS A 132 12.37 7.21 -8.96
C LYS A 132 11.13 8.01 -8.59
N TYR A 133 10.03 7.81 -9.32
CA TYR A 133 8.77 8.47 -9.03
C TYR A 133 8.18 8.02 -7.69
N PHE A 134 8.21 6.71 -7.41
CA PHE A 134 7.80 6.13 -6.14
C PHE A 134 8.57 6.76 -4.97
N LEU A 135 9.90 6.83 -5.05
CA LEU A 135 10.74 7.42 -3.99
C LEU A 135 10.42 8.90 -3.77
N LYS A 136 10.22 9.66 -4.85
CA LYS A 136 9.81 11.06 -4.77
C LYS A 136 8.44 11.20 -4.10
N SER A 137 7.48 10.38 -4.49
CA SER A 137 6.13 10.40 -3.91
C SER A 137 6.13 9.94 -2.45
N LEU A 138 6.99 8.99 -2.10
CA LEU A 138 7.18 8.50 -0.74
C LEU A 138 7.76 9.59 0.16
N ALA A 139 8.81 10.28 -0.30
CA ALA A 139 9.38 11.41 0.42
C ALA A 139 8.34 12.51 0.67
N PHE A 140 7.54 12.85 -0.35
CA PHE A 140 6.45 13.82 -0.20
C PHE A 140 5.40 13.36 0.83
N MET A 141 5.00 12.08 0.78
CA MET A 141 4.08 11.49 1.75
C MET A 141 4.63 11.59 3.18
N LEU A 142 5.89 11.19 3.40
CA LEU A 142 6.54 11.23 4.72
C LEU A 142 6.65 12.66 5.27
N VAL A 143 7.03 13.63 4.43
CA VAL A 143 7.07 15.05 4.82
C VAL A 143 5.69 15.54 5.23
N PHE A 144 4.64 15.21 4.45
CA PHE A 144 3.27 15.56 4.81
C PHE A 144 2.81 14.92 6.12
N LEU A 145 3.11 13.64 6.34
CA LEU A 145 2.78 12.94 7.59
C LEU A 145 3.51 13.56 8.79
N ALA A 146 4.78 13.94 8.64
CA ALA A 146 5.54 14.63 9.67
C ALA A 146 4.92 16.00 10.02
N VAL A 147 4.50 16.77 9.02
CA VAL A 147 3.82 18.06 9.21
C VAL A 147 2.44 17.89 9.87
N LEU A 148 1.73 16.79 9.60
CA LEU A 148 0.45 16.50 10.24
C LEU A 148 0.60 15.95 11.67
N THR A 149 1.78 15.49 12.07
CA THR A 149 2.00 14.83 13.37
C THR A 149 1.62 15.71 14.57
N PRO A 150 1.96 17.01 14.62
CA PRO A 150 1.54 17.90 15.71
C PRO A 150 0.02 17.99 15.90
N LEU A 151 -0.76 17.83 14.82
CA LEU A 151 -2.23 17.93 14.89
C LEU A 151 -2.88 16.79 15.67
N TYR A 152 -2.19 15.65 15.83
CA TYR A 152 -2.67 14.53 16.65
C TYR A 152 -2.78 14.84 18.13
N PHE A 153 -1.95 15.77 18.62
CA PHE A 153 -1.89 16.12 20.04
C PHE A 153 -2.95 17.14 20.46
N ILE A 154 -3.69 17.70 19.50
CA ILE A 154 -4.76 18.66 19.79
C ILE A 154 -6.10 17.90 19.94
N PRO A 155 -6.78 17.96 21.10
CA PRO A 155 -8.08 17.32 21.30
C PRO A 155 -9.10 17.72 20.24
N PHE A 156 -9.97 16.80 19.82
CA PHE A 156 -10.93 16.92 18.70
C PHE A 156 -10.31 17.10 17.30
N ILE A 157 -9.22 17.86 17.16
CA ILE A 157 -8.46 18.01 15.90
C ILE A 157 -7.68 16.73 15.57
N GLY A 158 -7.23 15.97 16.58
CA GLY A 158 -6.52 14.71 16.38
C GLY A 158 -7.32 13.66 15.60
N VAL A 159 -8.65 13.66 15.73
CA VAL A 159 -9.55 12.80 14.91
C VAL A 159 -9.45 13.19 13.44
N PHE A 160 -9.42 14.49 13.14
CA PHE A 160 -9.18 14.97 11.77
C PHE A 160 -7.76 14.64 11.29
N GLY A 161 -6.76 14.65 12.18
CA GLY A 161 -5.40 14.20 11.87
C GLY A 161 -5.34 12.78 11.32
N VAL A 162 -6.15 11.85 11.85
CA VAL A 162 -6.21 10.46 11.34
C VAL A 162 -6.79 10.45 9.93
N PHE A 163 -7.87 11.20 9.72
CA PHE A 163 -8.50 11.34 8.41
C PHE A 163 -7.56 11.96 7.37
N PHE A 164 -6.79 12.99 7.75
CA PHE A 164 -5.81 13.62 6.85
C PHE A 164 -4.69 12.67 6.45
N SER A 165 -4.20 11.81 7.34
CA SER A 165 -3.18 10.82 6.98
C SER A 165 -3.68 9.76 6.01
N ILE A 166 -4.95 9.35 6.14
CA ILE A 166 -5.59 8.47 5.14
C ILE A 166 -5.67 9.17 3.78
N ILE A 167 -5.98 10.47 3.73
CA ILE A 167 -5.99 11.26 2.49
C ILE A 167 -4.61 11.32 1.86
N VAL A 168 -3.56 11.61 2.65
CA VAL A 168 -2.19 11.69 2.16
C VAL A 168 -1.75 10.35 1.58
N HIS A 169 -2.06 9.24 2.24
CA HIS A 169 -1.78 7.90 1.74
C HIS A 169 -2.60 7.56 0.47
N PHE A 170 -3.87 7.96 0.41
CA PHE A 170 -4.68 7.82 -0.81
C PHE A 170 -4.06 8.59 -2.00
N LEU A 171 -3.58 9.80 -1.79
CA LEU A 171 -2.92 10.59 -2.83
C LEU A 171 -1.62 9.92 -3.30
N PHE A 172 -0.84 9.38 -2.37
CA PHE A 172 0.35 8.57 -2.66
C PHE A 172 0.01 7.35 -3.52
N PHE A 173 -0.98 6.55 -3.11
CA PHE A 173 -1.48 5.39 -3.86
C PHE A 173 -1.93 5.79 -5.27
N LYS A 174 -2.83 6.78 -5.37
CA LYS A 174 -3.41 7.23 -6.63
C LYS A 174 -2.33 7.67 -7.60
N ASN A 175 -1.42 8.55 -7.17
CA ASN A 175 -0.41 9.12 -8.04
C ASN A 175 0.59 8.06 -8.51
N THR A 176 1.05 7.22 -7.59
CA THR A 176 2.10 6.23 -7.85
C THR A 176 1.60 5.10 -8.74
N MET A 177 0.51 4.43 -8.34
CA MET A 177 -0.04 3.29 -9.11
C MET A 177 -0.53 3.72 -10.49
N SER A 178 -1.16 4.89 -10.59
CA SER A 178 -1.69 5.37 -11.87
C SER A 178 -0.57 5.74 -12.83
N LEU A 179 0.50 6.37 -12.35
CA LEU A 179 1.65 6.68 -13.21
C LEU A 179 2.36 5.41 -13.65
N ASP A 180 2.61 4.48 -12.71
CA ASP A 180 3.28 3.21 -13.02
C ASP A 180 2.53 2.46 -14.13
N ILE A 181 1.22 2.28 -13.98
CA ILE A 181 0.37 1.60 -14.96
C ILE A 181 0.27 2.39 -16.27
N ALA A 182 0.02 3.70 -16.21
CA ALA A 182 -0.14 4.51 -17.40
C ALA A 182 1.16 4.62 -18.21
N SER A 183 2.31 4.56 -17.55
CA SER A 183 3.63 4.57 -18.20
C SER A 183 3.88 3.37 -19.10
N MET A 184 3.13 2.28 -18.90
CA MET A 184 3.17 1.07 -19.72
C MET A 184 2.10 1.06 -20.83
N ILE A 185 1.12 1.97 -20.78
CA ILE A 185 -0.04 1.94 -21.69
C ILE A 185 -0.03 3.12 -22.66
N PHE A 186 0.25 4.34 -22.19
CA PHE A 186 0.15 5.58 -22.97
C PHE A 186 1.52 6.14 -23.32
N ASN A 187 1.58 7.16 -24.18
CA ASN A 187 2.66 8.15 -24.14
C ASN A 187 2.41 9.21 -23.04
N TYR A 188 3.46 9.95 -22.66
CA TYR A 188 3.39 10.92 -21.59
C TYR A 188 2.37 12.05 -21.84
N GLN A 189 2.31 12.59 -23.06
CA GLN A 189 1.40 13.68 -23.42
C GLN A 189 -0.07 13.23 -23.40
N SER A 190 -0.37 12.05 -23.97
CA SER A 190 -1.71 11.47 -23.96
C SER A 190 -2.17 11.19 -22.54
N TYR A 191 -1.31 10.65 -21.67
CA TYR A 191 -1.63 10.46 -20.26
C TYR A 191 -2.00 11.78 -19.55
N GLN A 192 -1.23 12.84 -19.77
CA GLN A 192 -1.52 14.15 -19.15
C GLN A 192 -2.84 14.75 -19.65
N ASN A 193 -3.15 14.59 -20.94
CA ASN A 193 -4.42 15.06 -21.52
C ASN A 193 -5.61 14.27 -20.97
N LEU A 194 -5.50 12.94 -20.93
CA LEU A 194 -6.51 12.04 -20.38
C LEU A 194 -6.80 12.35 -18.89
N LEU A 195 -5.76 12.59 -18.09
CA LEU A 195 -5.93 12.97 -16.69
C LEU A 195 -6.65 14.32 -16.53
N LYS A 196 -6.40 15.29 -17.41
CA LYS A 196 -7.11 16.58 -17.39
C LYS A 196 -8.58 16.41 -17.76
N GLN A 197 -8.86 15.63 -18.82
CA GLN A 197 -10.21 15.39 -19.32
C GLN A 197 -11.07 14.53 -18.38
N HIS A 198 -10.46 13.58 -17.68
CA HIS A 198 -11.16 12.60 -16.84
C HIS A 198 -10.82 12.69 -15.35
N ARG A 199 -10.27 13.82 -14.89
CA ARG A 199 -9.76 14.03 -13.52
C ARG A 199 -10.71 13.52 -12.43
N LEU A 200 -11.98 13.93 -12.46
CA LEU A 200 -12.96 13.55 -11.45
C LEU A 200 -13.33 12.07 -11.51
N LYS A 201 -13.45 11.51 -12.72
CA LYS A 201 -13.75 10.07 -12.91
C LYS A 201 -12.60 9.21 -12.41
N HIS A 202 -11.37 9.60 -12.75
CA HIS A 202 -10.14 8.92 -12.31
C HIS A 202 -9.98 8.98 -10.80
N TYR A 203 -10.24 10.15 -10.18
CA TYR A 203 -10.21 10.30 -8.74
C TYR A 203 -11.20 9.36 -8.04
N ARG A 204 -12.47 9.33 -8.49
CA ARG A 204 -13.52 8.48 -7.92
C ARG A 204 -13.21 6.99 -8.11
N PHE A 205 -12.69 6.60 -9.27
CA PHE A 205 -12.33 5.20 -9.54
C PHE A 205 -11.13 4.76 -8.69
N SER A 206 -10.09 5.59 -8.60
CA SER A 206 -8.92 5.31 -7.76
C SER A 206 -9.30 5.25 -6.29
N PHE A 207 -10.23 6.09 -5.84
CA PHE A 207 -10.77 6.03 -4.48
C PHE A 207 -11.49 4.71 -4.23
N PHE A 208 -12.32 4.24 -5.18
CA PHE A 208 -12.96 2.94 -5.09
C PHE A 208 -11.95 1.79 -5.00
N CYS A 209 -10.87 1.84 -5.78
CA CYS A 209 -9.77 0.86 -5.68
C CYS A 209 -9.07 0.94 -4.32
N TYR A 210 -8.84 2.14 -3.80
CA TYR A 210 -8.15 2.35 -2.53
C TYR A 210 -8.90 1.81 -1.31
N LEU A 211 -10.24 1.75 -1.33
CA LEU A 211 -11.04 1.20 -0.23
C LEU A 211 -10.61 -0.22 0.15
N PHE A 212 -10.12 -1.02 -0.81
CA PHE A 212 -9.61 -2.36 -0.56
C PHE A 212 -8.34 -2.38 0.31
N SER A 213 -7.51 -1.34 0.26
CA SER A 213 -6.32 -1.21 1.13
C SER A 213 -6.65 -0.90 2.58
N LEU A 214 -7.87 -0.40 2.86
CA LEU A 214 -8.29 -0.09 4.23
C LEU A 214 -8.64 -1.33 5.05
N ILE A 215 -8.76 -2.49 4.39
CA ILE A 215 -9.02 -3.78 5.05
C ILE A 215 -7.66 -4.42 5.39
N PRO A 216 -7.24 -4.51 6.66
CA PRO A 216 -5.86 -4.83 7.04
C PRO A 216 -5.32 -6.13 6.45
N PHE A 217 -6.07 -7.24 6.57
CA PHE A 217 -5.65 -8.55 6.06
C PHE A 217 -5.80 -8.68 4.54
N PHE A 218 -6.80 -8.00 3.97
CA PHE A 218 -6.99 -7.99 2.52
C PHE A 218 -5.93 -7.13 1.83
N ASN A 219 -5.33 -6.17 2.53
CA ASN A 219 -4.33 -5.25 1.97
C ASN A 219 -3.11 -5.98 1.38
N PHE A 220 -2.72 -7.13 1.93
CA PHE A 220 -1.67 -7.99 1.36
C PHE A 220 -1.98 -8.46 -0.07
N PHE A 221 -3.26 -8.52 -0.43
CA PHE A 221 -3.73 -8.94 -1.75
C PHE A 221 -4.36 -7.80 -2.56
N ALA A 222 -4.75 -6.72 -1.87
CA ALA A 222 -5.46 -5.60 -2.45
C ALA A 222 -4.67 -4.97 -3.58
N THR A 223 -3.34 -4.85 -3.46
CA THR A 223 -2.53 -4.15 -4.46
C THR A 223 -2.54 -4.83 -5.81
N LEU A 224 -2.56 -6.17 -5.88
CA LEU A 224 -2.72 -6.88 -7.15
C LEU A 224 -4.11 -6.62 -7.77
N LEU A 225 -5.18 -6.73 -6.97
CA LEU A 225 -6.53 -6.46 -7.43
C LEU A 225 -6.67 -5.00 -7.92
N GLN A 226 -6.08 -4.06 -7.18
CA GLN A 226 -6.04 -2.64 -7.53
C GLN A 226 -5.29 -2.41 -8.85
N THR A 227 -4.15 -3.08 -9.07
CA THR A 227 -3.44 -3.04 -10.35
C THR A 227 -4.34 -3.55 -11.48
N LEU A 228 -4.97 -4.72 -11.34
CA LEU A 228 -5.89 -5.28 -12.35
C LEU A 228 -7.02 -4.31 -12.69
N MET A 229 -7.65 -3.72 -11.67
CA MET A 229 -8.73 -2.76 -11.83
C MET A 229 -8.29 -1.49 -12.55
N LEU A 230 -7.15 -0.92 -12.16
CA LEU A 230 -6.60 0.29 -12.78
C LEU A 230 -6.15 0.03 -14.22
N VAL A 231 -5.54 -1.12 -14.51
CA VAL A 231 -5.16 -1.51 -15.87
C VAL A 231 -6.39 -1.62 -16.78
N HIS A 232 -7.44 -2.32 -16.35
CA HIS A 232 -8.71 -2.36 -17.10
C HIS A 232 -9.28 -0.96 -17.33
N TYR A 233 -9.26 -0.11 -16.30
CA TYR A 233 -9.74 1.26 -16.40
C TYR A 233 -8.96 2.06 -17.44
N PHE A 234 -7.64 1.97 -17.45
CA PHE A 234 -6.78 2.67 -18.40
C PHE A 234 -6.94 2.15 -19.83
N PHE A 235 -7.04 0.83 -20.04
CA PHE A 235 -7.32 0.27 -21.36
C PHE A 235 -8.67 0.74 -21.92
N ILE A 236 -9.72 0.75 -21.11
CA ILE A 236 -11.05 1.23 -21.53
C ILE A 236 -11.04 2.73 -21.87
N LEU A 237 -10.22 3.52 -21.18
CA LEU A 237 -10.07 4.93 -21.54
C LEU A 237 -9.31 5.10 -22.85
N LYS A 238 -8.22 4.35 -23.04
CA LYS A 238 -7.44 4.38 -24.28
C LYS A 238 -8.28 4.01 -25.50
N GLU A 239 -9.11 2.97 -25.37
CA GLU A 239 -10.02 2.52 -26.44
C GLU A 239 -11.07 3.57 -26.83
N LYS A 240 -11.40 4.53 -25.95
CA LYS A 240 -12.35 5.60 -26.27
C LYS A 240 -11.71 6.83 -26.92
N GLU A 241 -10.39 6.93 -26.88
CA GLU A 241 -9.61 7.99 -27.52
C GLU A 241 -9.13 7.58 -28.93
N CYS A 242 -9.10 6.27 -29.23
CA CYS A 242 -8.92 5.71 -30.57
C CYS A 242 -10.24 5.68 -31.34
#